data_AF-A0A954QEI4-F1
#
_entry.id   AF-A0A954QEI4-F1
#
_cell.length_a   1.000
_cell.length_b   1.000
_cell.length_c   1.000
_cell.angle_alpha   90.00
_cell.angle_beta   90.00
_cell.angle_gamma   90.00
#
_symmetry.space_group_name_H-M   'P 1'
#
loop_
_entity.id
_entity.type
_entity.pdbx_description
1 polymer ?
#
loop_
_entity_poly.entity_id
_entity_poly.type
_entity_poly.pdbx_seq_one_letter_code
_entity_poly.pdbx_strand_id
1 'polypeptide(L)'
;KKIANATWQAIRQHMMANEVEVTPEAARSFLSLMARTPRLGDLLRQLHELRVLDKLLQGMAHARCLLQFNRYHKYTVDEHSIRAVEEATHFVTKAGPLGDAYRSINDRTILHLALLVHDLGKGFTEDHSEVGRQMALETARRLQLSPRDADTLEFLVHKHLVMSHLAFWR
;
A
#
# COMPACT_ATOMS: atom_id res chain seq x y z
N LYS A 1 -21.51 -3.16 -11.51
CA LYS A 1 -22.05 -4.53 -11.63
C LYS A 1 -21.22 -5.44 -10.73
N LYS A 2 -21.84 -6.33 -9.92
CA LYS A 2 -21.08 -7.30 -9.12
C LYS A 2 -20.44 -8.33 -10.06
N ILE A 3 -19.16 -8.65 -9.86
CA ILE A 3 -18.48 -9.73 -10.60
C ILE A 3 -19.12 -11.06 -10.17
N ALA A 4 -19.37 -11.95 -11.12
CA ALA A 4 -19.91 -13.27 -10.81
C ALA A 4 -18.93 -14.08 -9.96
N ASN A 5 -19.42 -14.89 -9.01
CA ASN A 5 -18.56 -15.66 -8.10
C ASN A 5 -17.58 -16.58 -8.86
N ALA A 6 -18.05 -17.25 -9.93
CA ALA A 6 -17.19 -18.08 -10.77
C ALA A 6 -16.02 -17.29 -11.37
N THR A 7 -16.27 -16.08 -11.88
CA THR A 7 -15.21 -15.20 -12.41
C THR A 7 -14.25 -14.77 -11.30
N TRP A 8 -14.76 -14.47 -10.11
CA TRP A 8 -13.95 -14.11 -8.95
C TRP A 8 -12.98 -15.22 -8.55
N GLN A 9 -13.49 -16.45 -8.44
CA GLN A 9 -12.67 -17.62 -8.12
C GLN A 9 -11.63 -17.90 -9.19
N ALA A 10 -12.01 -17.80 -10.47
CA ALA A 10 -11.09 -18.01 -11.60
C ALA A 10 -9.93 -17.01 -11.56
N ILE A 11 -10.21 -15.71 -11.36
CA ILE A 11 -9.16 -14.68 -11.24
C ILE A 11 -8.24 -15.00 -10.05
N ARG A 12 -8.81 -15.29 -8.87
CA ARG A 12 -8.03 -15.58 -7.67
C ARG A 12 -7.13 -16.80 -7.86
N GLN A 13 -7.64 -17.89 -8.42
CA GLN A 13 -6.85 -19.10 -8.70
C GLN A 13 -5.73 -18.82 -9.70
N HIS A 14 -6.03 -18.07 -10.77
CA HIS A 14 -5.04 -17.70 -11.77
C HIS A 14 -3.91 -16.85 -11.15
N MET A 15 -4.25 -15.84 -10.36
CA MET A 15 -3.27 -15.00 -9.66
C MET A 15 -2.46 -15.78 -8.62
N MET A 16 -3.04 -16.81 -7.98
CA MET A 16 -2.28 -17.67 -7.07
C MET A 16 -1.27 -18.55 -7.80
N ALA A 17 -1.68 -19.16 -8.91
CA ALA A 17 -0.90 -20.22 -9.57
C ALA A 17 0.13 -19.71 -10.57
N ASN A 18 -0.04 -18.50 -11.11
CA ASN A 18 0.76 -18.02 -12.23
C ASN A 18 1.59 -16.79 -11.84
N GLU A 19 2.77 -16.68 -12.45
CA GLU A 19 3.45 -15.40 -12.55
C GLU A 19 2.66 -14.52 -13.52
N VAL A 20 2.45 -13.27 -13.12
CA VAL A 20 1.69 -12.30 -13.90
C VAL A 20 2.56 -11.07 -14.02
N GLU A 21 2.95 -10.74 -15.25
CA GLU A 21 3.68 -9.52 -15.54
C GLU A 21 2.76 -8.30 -15.36
N VAL A 22 3.27 -7.25 -14.74
CA VAL A 22 2.55 -5.99 -14.58
C VAL A 22 2.69 -5.19 -15.86
N THR A 23 1.64 -5.19 -16.69
CA THR A 23 1.63 -4.40 -17.92
C THR A 23 1.58 -2.89 -17.62
N PRO A 24 2.07 -2.03 -18.52
CA PRO A 24 1.93 -0.57 -18.39
C PRO A 24 0.48 -0.13 -18.15
N GLU A 25 -0.50 -0.78 -18.78
CA GLU A 25 -1.93 -0.49 -18.63
C GLU A 25 -2.42 -0.85 -17.22
N ALA A 26 -1.97 -1.98 -16.67
CA ALA A 26 -2.33 -2.42 -15.33
C ALA A 26 -1.73 -1.47 -14.27
N ALA A 27 -0.45 -1.09 -14.44
CA ALA A 27 0.21 -0.12 -13.59
C ALA A 27 -0.52 1.24 -13.58
N ARG A 28 -0.81 1.80 -14.77
CA ARG A 28 -1.57 3.06 -14.89
C ARG A 28 -2.97 2.96 -14.26
N SER A 29 -3.66 1.84 -14.46
CA SER A 29 -4.99 1.61 -13.89
C SER A 29 -4.94 1.55 -12.35
N PHE A 30 -3.94 0.87 -11.79
CA PHE A 30 -3.72 0.81 -10.35
C PHE A 30 -3.36 2.18 -9.77
N LEU A 31 -2.44 2.92 -10.38
CA LEU A 31 -2.08 4.27 -9.94
C LEU A 31 -3.27 5.23 -10.02
N SER A 32 -4.09 5.15 -11.07
CA SER A 32 -5.34 5.93 -11.16
C SER A 32 -6.35 5.58 -10.07
N LEU A 33 -6.38 4.32 -9.62
CA LEU A 33 -7.17 3.90 -8.46
C LEU A 33 -6.61 4.52 -7.17
N MET A 34 -5.29 4.50 -6.99
CA MET A 34 -4.62 5.09 -5.81
C MET A 34 -4.79 6.61 -5.73
N ALA A 35 -4.97 7.31 -6.85
CA ALA A 35 -5.26 8.74 -6.87
C ALA A 35 -6.65 9.10 -6.29
N ARG A 36 -7.57 8.13 -6.19
CA ARG A 36 -8.96 8.35 -5.79
C ARG A 36 -9.15 8.10 -4.29
N THR A 37 -9.85 9.02 -3.64
CA THR A 37 -10.19 8.90 -2.21
C THR A 37 -11.41 7.99 -1.93
N PRO A 38 -12.55 8.12 -2.66
CA PRO A 38 -13.76 7.40 -2.27
C PRO A 38 -13.61 5.89 -2.44
N ARG A 39 -13.93 5.13 -1.38
CA ARG A 39 -13.95 3.65 -1.36
C ARG A 39 -12.60 2.99 -1.67
N LEU A 40 -11.49 3.70 -1.53
CA LEU A 40 -10.17 3.16 -1.81
C LEU A 40 -9.86 1.92 -0.96
N GLY A 41 -10.18 1.96 0.34
CA GLY A 41 -10.04 0.81 1.25
C GLY A 41 -10.79 -0.44 0.77
N ASP A 42 -12.08 -0.31 0.42
CA ASP A 42 -12.89 -1.42 -0.12
C ASP A 42 -12.29 -2.04 -1.39
N LEU A 43 -11.78 -1.20 -2.28
CA LEU A 43 -11.19 -1.64 -3.54
C LEU A 43 -9.85 -2.36 -3.29
N LEU A 44 -9.03 -1.84 -2.39
CA LEU A 44 -7.78 -2.50 -1.99
C LEU A 44 -8.04 -3.86 -1.35
N ARG A 45 -9.07 -3.99 -0.49
CA ARG A 45 -9.48 -5.31 0.06
C ARG A 45 -9.89 -6.29 -1.03
N GLN A 46 -10.65 -5.83 -2.03
CA GLN A 46 -11.03 -6.67 -3.17
C GLN A 46 -9.81 -7.13 -4.00
N LEU A 47 -8.87 -6.22 -4.30
CA LEU A 47 -7.63 -6.57 -4.99
C LEU A 47 -6.76 -7.51 -4.15
N HIS A 48 -6.76 -7.33 -2.84
CA HIS A 48 -6.06 -8.20 -1.89
C HIS A 48 -6.68 -9.60 -1.89
N GLU A 49 -8.00 -9.75 -1.81
CA GLU A 49 -8.69 -11.05 -1.85
C GLU A 49 -8.42 -11.83 -3.15
N LEU A 50 -8.33 -11.11 -4.28
CA LEU A 50 -7.99 -11.67 -5.59
C LEU A 50 -6.51 -12.01 -5.78
N ARG A 51 -5.64 -11.67 -4.83
CA ARG A 51 -4.17 -11.77 -4.96
C ARG A 51 -3.56 -10.86 -6.02
N VAL A 52 -4.29 -9.84 -6.47
CA VAL A 52 -3.76 -8.86 -7.43
C VAL A 52 -2.67 -8.00 -6.78
N LEU A 53 -2.85 -7.61 -5.50
CA LEU A 53 -1.83 -6.84 -4.79
C LEU A 53 -0.52 -7.62 -4.62
N ASP A 54 -0.58 -8.95 -4.50
CA ASP A 54 0.60 -9.83 -4.39
C ASP A 54 1.49 -9.74 -5.65
N LYS A 55 0.91 -9.39 -6.80
CA LYS A 55 1.63 -9.25 -8.08
C LYS A 55 2.14 -7.83 -8.28
N LEU A 56 1.33 -6.83 -7.90
CA LEU A 56 1.65 -5.42 -8.07
C LEU A 56 2.73 -4.93 -7.09
N LEU A 57 2.67 -5.38 -5.83
CA LEU A 57 3.44 -4.81 -4.73
C LEU A 57 4.45 -5.83 -4.21
N GLN A 58 5.72 -5.45 -4.19
CA GLN A 58 6.75 -6.29 -3.61
C GLN A 58 6.52 -6.42 -2.10
N GLY A 59 6.55 -7.65 -1.57
CA GLY A 59 6.36 -7.94 -0.13
C GLY A 59 4.91 -8.19 0.31
N MET A 60 3.90 -7.87 -0.50
CA MET A 60 2.50 -8.06 -0.11
C MET A 60 2.14 -9.53 0.14
N ALA A 61 2.67 -10.45 -0.68
CA ALA A 61 2.46 -11.88 -0.48
C ALA A 61 3.03 -12.38 0.86
N HIS A 62 4.15 -11.80 1.32
CA HIS A 62 4.79 -12.13 2.60
C HIS A 62 4.01 -11.54 3.79
N ALA A 63 3.57 -10.29 3.67
CA ALA A 63 2.80 -9.60 4.71
C ALA A 63 1.40 -10.17 4.93
N ARG A 64 0.90 -10.96 3.98
CA ARG A 64 -0.44 -11.53 4.05
C ARG A 64 -0.59 -12.46 5.26
N CYS A 65 -1.61 -12.19 6.08
CA CYS A 65 -1.87 -12.91 7.33
C CYS A 65 -0.68 -12.92 8.31
N LEU A 66 0.31 -12.02 8.14
CA LEU A 66 1.46 -11.93 9.02
C LEU A 66 1.06 -11.21 10.31
N LEU A 67 1.01 -11.95 11.41
CA LEU A 67 0.76 -11.40 12.75
C LEU A 67 2.06 -10.86 13.34
N GLN A 68 1.99 -9.63 13.87
CA GLN A 68 3.04 -9.10 14.73
C GLN A 68 2.59 -9.10 16.18
N PHE A 69 3.23 -9.92 17.01
CA PHE A 69 2.95 -9.96 18.44
C PHE A 69 3.63 -8.77 19.14
N ASN A 70 3.01 -7.59 19.09
CA ASN A 70 3.36 -6.48 19.98
C ASN A 70 2.11 -5.73 20.46
N ARG A 71 2.26 -4.87 21.47
CA ARG A 71 1.15 -4.16 22.15
C ARG A 71 0.30 -3.25 21.26
N TYR A 72 0.75 -2.95 20.04
CA TYR A 72 0.13 -1.96 19.16
C TYR A 72 -0.51 -2.59 17.90
N HIS A 73 -0.22 -3.85 17.58
CA HIS A 73 -0.76 -4.51 16.39
C HIS A 73 -1.99 -5.37 16.71
N LYS A 74 -3.17 -4.78 16.52
CA LYS A 74 -4.46 -5.48 16.53
C LYS A 74 -4.74 -6.24 15.23
N TYR A 75 -4.05 -5.88 14.15
CA TYR A 75 -4.26 -6.38 12.79
C TYR A 75 -2.99 -7.02 12.23
N THR A 76 -3.15 -7.96 11.31
CA THR A 76 -2.05 -8.47 10.48
C THR A 76 -1.48 -7.35 9.61
N VAL A 77 -0.23 -7.49 9.16
CA VAL A 77 0.50 -6.42 8.44
C VAL A 77 -0.25 -5.97 7.17
N ASP A 78 -0.83 -6.91 6.42
CA ASP A 78 -1.69 -6.64 5.25
C ASP A 78 -2.92 -5.78 5.59
N GLU A 79 -3.74 -6.21 6.55
CA GLU A 79 -4.95 -5.47 6.96
C GLU A 79 -4.60 -4.12 7.60
N HIS A 80 -3.50 -4.05 8.36
CA HIS A 80 -3.00 -2.78 8.89
C HIS A 80 -2.67 -1.80 7.76
N SER A 81 -1.96 -2.24 6.73
CA SER A 81 -1.55 -1.41 5.60
C SER A 81 -2.75 -0.90 4.80
N ILE A 82 -3.75 -1.76 4.57
CA ILE A 82 -5.00 -1.35 3.89
C ILE A 82 -5.79 -0.34 4.73
N ARG A 83 -5.87 -0.57 6.06
CA ARG A 83 -6.52 0.36 6.98
C ARG A 83 -5.82 1.72 7.07
N ALA A 84 -4.49 1.75 6.97
CA ALA A 84 -3.73 3.00 6.97
C ALA A 84 -4.15 3.89 5.78
N VAL A 85 -4.32 3.29 4.60
CA VAL A 85 -4.85 4.00 3.42
C VAL A 85 -6.30 4.43 3.63
N GLU A 86 -7.15 3.52 4.14
CA GLU A 86 -8.56 3.83 4.41
C GLU A 86 -8.72 5.01 5.39
N GLU A 87 -7.98 5.04 6.48
CA GLU A 87 -8.03 6.14 7.44
C GLU A 87 -7.49 7.44 6.84
N ALA A 88 -6.45 7.37 6.00
CA ALA A 88 -5.96 8.54 5.28
C ALA A 88 -7.05 9.17 4.41
N THR A 89 -7.91 8.35 3.80
CA THR A 89 -8.98 8.84 2.94
C THR A 89 -10.03 9.68 3.70
N HIS A 90 -10.20 9.47 5.01
CA HIS A 90 -11.10 10.26 5.85
C HIS A 90 -10.62 11.71 6.06
N PHE A 91 -9.34 12.01 5.84
CA PHE A 91 -8.82 13.38 5.94
C PHE A 91 -9.35 14.33 4.86
N VAL A 92 -10.02 13.81 3.82
CA VAL A 92 -10.66 14.64 2.81
C VAL A 92 -11.74 15.55 3.39
N THR A 93 -12.47 15.10 4.40
CA THR A 93 -13.55 15.87 5.07
C THR A 93 -13.21 16.28 6.51
N LYS A 94 -12.13 15.72 7.09
CA LYS A 94 -11.75 16.01 8.48
C LYS A 94 -11.20 17.44 8.61
N ALA A 95 -11.73 18.19 9.57
CA ALA A 95 -11.21 19.52 9.88
C ALA A 95 -9.89 19.45 10.67
N GLY A 96 -9.14 20.56 10.65
CA GLY A 96 -7.90 20.73 11.40
C GLY A 96 -6.63 20.42 10.60
N PRO A 97 -5.45 20.62 11.22
CA PRO A 97 -4.17 20.73 10.50
C PRO A 97 -3.82 19.53 9.62
N LEU A 98 -4.13 18.31 10.07
CA LEU A 98 -3.88 17.09 9.29
C LEU A 98 -4.80 16.96 8.07
N GLY A 99 -6.06 17.36 8.22
CA GLY A 99 -7.00 17.41 7.10
C GLY A 99 -6.60 18.47 6.09
N ASP A 100 -6.18 19.64 6.57
CA ASP A 100 -5.68 20.72 5.71
C ASP A 100 -4.43 20.31 4.95
N ALA A 101 -3.46 19.68 5.63
CA ALA A 101 -2.25 19.14 5.01
C ALA A 101 -2.60 18.10 3.93
N TYR A 102 -3.44 17.11 4.24
CA TYR A 102 -3.86 16.10 3.29
C TYR A 102 -4.60 16.69 2.07
N ARG A 103 -5.45 17.71 2.28
CA ARG A 103 -6.15 18.41 1.19
C ARG A 103 -5.22 19.24 0.33
N SER A 104 -4.15 19.81 0.89
CA SER A 104 -3.14 20.60 0.16
C SER A 104 -2.30 19.78 -0.83
N ILE A 105 -2.30 18.45 -0.69
CA ILE A 105 -1.61 17.55 -1.62
C ILE A 105 -2.46 17.42 -2.89
N ASN A 106 -1.92 17.93 -4.01
CA ASN A 106 -2.58 17.89 -5.32
C ASN A 106 -2.78 16.45 -5.83
N ASP A 107 -1.75 15.61 -5.76
CA ASP A 107 -1.78 14.21 -6.15
C ASP A 107 -1.36 13.33 -4.96
N ARG A 108 -2.29 12.50 -4.48
CA ARG A 108 -2.14 11.65 -3.30
C ARG A 108 -1.71 10.23 -3.64
N THR A 109 -1.48 9.94 -4.92
CA THR A 109 -1.11 8.60 -5.41
C THR A 109 0.08 8.02 -4.65
N ILE A 110 1.17 8.79 -4.55
CA ILE A 110 2.39 8.32 -3.88
C ILE A 110 2.22 8.24 -2.37
N LEU A 111 1.44 9.15 -1.77
CA LEU A 111 1.12 9.06 -0.34
C LEU A 111 0.35 7.76 -0.02
N HIS A 112 -0.72 7.47 -0.76
CA HIS A 112 -1.49 6.25 -0.54
C HIS A 112 -0.67 4.99 -0.84
N LEU A 113 0.19 5.01 -1.86
CA LEU A 113 1.08 3.89 -2.16
C LEU A 113 2.11 3.68 -1.04
N ALA A 114 2.71 4.75 -0.53
CA ALA A 114 3.62 4.67 0.61
C ALA A 114 2.93 4.09 1.84
N LEU A 115 1.73 4.57 2.18
CA LEU A 115 0.93 4.01 3.29
C LEU A 115 0.62 2.53 3.11
N LEU A 116 0.33 2.08 1.88
CA LEU A 116 0.04 0.68 1.59
C LEU A 116 1.26 -0.24 1.71
N VAL A 117 2.47 0.29 1.50
CA VAL A 117 3.69 -0.51 1.45
C VAL A 117 4.66 -0.28 2.63
N HIS A 118 4.38 0.69 3.50
CA HIS A 118 5.34 1.17 4.52
C HIS A 118 5.87 0.06 5.44
N ASP A 119 5.02 -0.91 5.74
CA ASP A 119 5.26 -1.95 6.74
C ASP A 119 5.55 -3.33 6.12
N LEU A 120 5.63 -3.44 4.79
CA LEU A 120 5.79 -4.74 4.11
C LEU A 120 7.15 -5.41 4.35
N GLY A 121 8.15 -4.65 4.83
CA GLY A 121 9.44 -5.19 5.24
C GLY A 121 9.43 -5.92 6.60
N LYS A 122 8.28 -5.96 7.29
CA LYS A 122 8.13 -6.69 8.56
C LYS A 122 8.18 -8.20 8.35
N GLY A 123 8.73 -8.92 9.32
CA GLY A 123 8.85 -10.39 9.29
C GLY A 123 10.18 -10.90 8.74
N PHE A 124 11.02 -10.00 8.22
CA PHE A 124 12.41 -10.27 7.83
C PHE A 124 13.37 -10.12 9.02
N THR A 125 14.58 -10.65 8.87
CA THR A 125 15.63 -10.60 9.90
C THR A 125 16.28 -9.22 10.04
N GLU A 126 16.36 -8.49 8.94
CA GLU A 126 16.92 -7.15 8.84
C GLU A 126 15.94 -6.08 9.34
N ASP A 127 16.41 -4.83 9.45
CA ASP A 127 15.56 -3.70 9.78
C ASP A 127 14.43 -3.53 8.74
N HIS A 128 13.18 -3.59 9.18
CA HIS A 128 12.02 -3.57 8.30
C HIS A 128 11.88 -2.28 7.48
N SER A 129 12.44 -1.15 7.94
CA SER A 129 12.45 0.10 7.17
C SER A 129 13.49 0.04 6.04
N GLU A 130 14.60 -0.67 6.24
CA GLU A 130 15.60 -0.91 5.19
C GLU A 130 15.09 -1.94 4.17
N VAL A 131 14.46 -3.03 4.63
CA VAL A 131 13.79 -3.97 3.73
C VAL A 131 12.66 -3.28 2.96
N GLY A 132 11.85 -2.50 3.66
CA GLY A 132 10.76 -1.71 3.06
C GLY A 132 11.27 -0.75 1.98
N ARG A 133 12.42 -0.09 2.21
CA ARG A 133 13.08 0.78 1.22
C ARG A 133 13.37 0.04 -0.09
N GLN A 134 13.94 -1.16 -0.01
CA GLN A 134 14.24 -1.98 -1.19
C GLN A 134 12.96 -2.45 -1.90
N MET A 135 11.94 -2.86 -1.13
CA MET A 135 10.64 -3.24 -1.67
C MET A 135 9.91 -2.08 -2.35
N ALA A 136 10.03 -0.86 -1.82
CA ALA A 136 9.48 0.35 -2.40
C ALA A 136 10.09 0.64 -3.77
N LEU A 137 11.42 0.53 -3.92
CA LEU A 137 12.11 0.70 -5.20
C LEU A 137 11.68 -0.35 -6.24
N GLU A 138 11.58 -1.62 -5.83
CA GLU A 138 11.10 -2.68 -6.74
C GLU A 138 9.63 -2.47 -7.12
N THR A 139 8.79 -2.01 -6.19
CA THR A 139 7.40 -1.65 -6.47
C THR A 139 7.32 -0.47 -7.44
N ALA A 140 8.16 0.55 -7.26
CA ALA A 140 8.23 1.70 -8.16
C ALA A 140 8.61 1.26 -9.59
N ARG A 141 9.57 0.34 -9.72
CA ARG A 141 9.98 -0.25 -11.00
C ARG A 141 8.83 -1.00 -11.67
N ARG A 142 8.12 -1.87 -10.93
CA ARG A 142 6.96 -2.63 -11.44
C ARG A 142 5.81 -1.73 -11.90
N LEU A 143 5.58 -0.64 -11.17
CA LEU A 143 4.53 0.33 -11.49
C LEU A 143 4.98 1.41 -12.49
N GLN A 144 6.22 1.35 -12.97
CA GLN A 144 6.79 2.29 -13.94
C GLN A 144 6.68 3.75 -13.48
N LEU A 145 6.97 3.98 -12.19
CA LEU A 145 6.96 5.33 -11.63
C LEU A 145 8.08 6.19 -12.23
N SER A 146 7.84 7.50 -12.27
CA SER A 146 8.90 8.45 -12.59
C SER A 146 10.02 8.38 -11.55
N PRO A 147 11.27 8.74 -11.89
CA PRO A 147 12.37 8.77 -10.91
C PRO A 147 12.03 9.58 -9.66
N ARG A 148 11.39 10.75 -9.84
CA ARG A 148 10.94 11.61 -8.74
C ARG A 148 9.94 10.92 -7.80
N ASP A 149 8.98 10.21 -8.38
CA ASP A 149 7.96 9.50 -7.60
C ASP A 149 8.54 8.27 -6.89
N ALA A 150 9.48 7.58 -7.54
CA ALA A 150 10.22 6.47 -6.95
C ALA A 150 11.04 6.94 -5.74
N ASP A 151 11.78 8.05 -5.86
CA ASP A 151 12.54 8.65 -4.78
C ASP A 151 11.64 9.08 -3.62
N THR A 152 10.47 9.66 -3.94
CA THR A 152 9.50 10.07 -2.92
C THR A 152 8.91 8.86 -2.19
N LEU A 153 8.55 7.80 -2.93
CA LEU A 153 8.03 6.57 -2.34
C LEU A 153 9.06 5.90 -1.43
N GLU A 154 10.30 5.79 -1.91
CA GLU A 154 11.44 5.24 -1.16
C GLU A 154 11.69 6.01 0.13
N PHE A 155 11.73 7.34 0.06
CA PHE A 155 11.94 8.20 1.21
C PHE A 155 10.84 8.02 2.27
N LEU A 156 9.57 8.05 1.85
CA LEU A 156 8.43 7.92 2.77
C LEU A 156 8.42 6.56 3.47
N VAL A 157 8.68 5.49 2.73
CA VAL A 157 8.73 4.12 3.29
C VAL A 157 9.95 3.97 4.19
N HIS A 158 11.12 4.47 3.80
CA HIS A 158 12.33 4.32 4.61
C HIS A 158 12.28 5.13 5.92
N LYS A 159 11.60 6.29 5.92
CA LYS A 159 11.56 7.21 7.08
C LYS A 159 10.26 7.17 7.89
N HIS A 160 9.36 6.21 7.65
CA HIS A 160 8.04 6.17 8.29
C HIS A 160 8.08 6.10 9.82
N LEU A 161 9.08 5.42 10.41
CA LEU A 161 9.29 5.40 11.86
C LEU A 161 9.85 6.71 12.40
N VAL A 162 10.77 7.36 11.67
CA VAL A 162 11.39 8.62 12.10
C VAL A 162 10.33 9.70 12.29
N MET A 163 9.33 9.75 11.40
CA MET A 163 8.21 10.68 11.52
C MET A 163 7.41 10.46 12.81
N SER A 164 7.15 9.20 13.18
CA SER A 164 6.47 8.86 14.43
C SER A 164 7.35 9.18 15.64
N HIS A 165 8.63 8.81 15.61
CA HIS A 165 9.57 9.05 16.69
C HIS A 165 9.74 10.56 16.97
N LEU A 166 9.89 11.40 15.94
CA LEU A 166 9.99 12.85 16.11
C LEU A 166 8.68 13.49 16.60
N ALA A 167 7.52 12.96 16.20
CA ALA A 167 6.21 13.48 16.63
C ALA A 167 5.88 13.15 18.10
N PHE A 168 6.39 12.03 18.62
CA PHE A 168 6.17 11.57 20.00
C PHE A 168 7.37 11.85 20.93
N TRP A 169 8.44 12.46 20.43
CA TRP A 169 9.49 13.02 21.27
C TRP A 169 8.95 14.25 22.02
N ARG A 170 8.77 14.09 23.34
CA ARG A 170 8.51 15.13 24.33
C ARG A 170 9.56 15.04 25.41
#